data_AF-A0A969MTG5-F1
#
_entry.id   AF-A0A969MTG5-F1
#
_cell.length_a   1.000
_cell.length_b   1.000
_cell.length_c   1.000
_cell.angle_alpha   90.00
_cell.angle_beta   90.00
_cell.angle_gamma   90.00
#
_symmetry.space_group_name_H-M   'P 1'
#
loop_
_entity.id
_entity.type
_entity.pdbx_description
1 polymer ?
#
loop_
_entity_poly.entity_id
_entity_poly.type
_entity_poly.pdbx_seq_one_letter_code
_entity_poly.pdbx_strand_id
1 'polypeptide(L)'
;MSFRASELLKQLPVEIQYQEIKASQEASRQLKLSITRGRICCFGLSLVMAIAILHPEVNQWVEGKLQLNRIAGISVLTASNKPKEADKIAAALVDYARSQNWEVRTAERRYNVFYVQGMFPSGISNDNKPNQFNDSRFLVEVNPTPRLVGAWSASIEPGNHYTKQPMNSDGAAQIQVPGQYKAWRIGKHKGREIALVQVAPVNIIRDFNRNSKVDKEDKKEYSIIGANQHSASDQKFVDNASAGCPVGRTSKGHQEFMNYLQKDIDYQADNNFIFSTTFISAKNLIF
;
A
#
# COMPACT_ATOMS: atom_id res chain seq x y z
N MET A 1 -10.19 -19.14 -22.79
CA MET A 1 -10.66 -18.09 -23.71
C MET A 1 -10.10 -16.76 -23.21
N SER A 2 -9.27 -16.07 -24.00
CA SER A 2 -8.64 -14.81 -23.59
C SER A 2 -9.58 -13.65 -23.96
N PHE A 3 -10.17 -13.01 -22.96
CA PHE A 3 -10.99 -11.82 -23.19
C PHE A 3 -10.07 -10.60 -23.40
N ARG A 4 -10.32 -9.83 -24.47
CA ARG A 4 -9.65 -8.53 -24.67
C ARG A 4 -10.03 -7.60 -23.51
N ALA A 5 -9.10 -6.76 -23.06
CA ALA A 5 -9.30 -5.85 -21.91
C ALA A 5 -10.57 -4.97 -22.01
N SER A 6 -11.02 -4.64 -23.23
CA SER A 6 -12.25 -3.90 -23.49
C SER A 6 -13.54 -4.66 -23.17
N GLU A 7 -13.51 -5.99 -23.17
CA GLU A 7 -14.66 -6.86 -22.86
C GLU A 7 -14.86 -7.02 -21.36
N LEU A 8 -13.76 -7.03 -20.58
CA LEU A 8 -13.78 -7.16 -19.11
C LEU A 8 -14.32 -5.89 -18.43
N LEU A 9 -14.04 -4.72 -19.00
CA LEU A 9 -14.56 -3.43 -18.53
C LEU A 9 -16.10 -3.40 -18.46
N LYS A 10 -16.79 -4.03 -19.43
CA LYS A 10 -18.26 -4.04 -19.48
C LYS A 10 -18.92 -4.88 -18.38
N GLN A 11 -18.16 -5.75 -17.73
CA GLN A 11 -18.64 -6.64 -16.66
C GLN A 11 -18.49 -6.03 -15.26
N LEU A 12 -17.85 -4.86 -15.15
CA LEU A 12 -17.65 -4.17 -13.89
C LEU A 12 -18.83 -3.23 -13.58
N PRO A 13 -19.13 -2.94 -12.30
CA PRO A 13 -20.12 -1.93 -11.91
C PRO A 13 -19.81 -0.57 -12.57
N VAL A 14 -20.85 0.19 -12.93
CA VAL A 14 -20.76 1.43 -13.74
C VAL A 14 -19.80 2.46 -13.13
N GLU A 15 -19.72 2.52 -11.80
CA GLU A 15 -18.84 3.43 -11.07
C GLU A 15 -17.36 3.05 -11.23
N ILE A 16 -17.05 1.75 -11.38
CA ILE A 16 -15.69 1.25 -11.63
C ILE A 16 -15.30 1.49 -13.08
N GLN A 17 -16.24 1.29 -14.02
CA GLN A 17 -16.04 1.65 -15.42
C GLN A 17 -15.68 3.14 -15.54
N TYR A 18 -16.39 4.01 -14.82
CA TYR A 18 -16.12 5.46 -14.83
C TYR A 18 -14.72 5.80 -14.29
N GLN A 19 -14.30 5.20 -13.18
CA GLN A 19 -12.96 5.45 -12.62
C GLN A 19 -11.84 4.94 -13.52
N GLU A 20 -11.98 3.76 -14.12
CA GLU A 20 -10.97 3.21 -15.04
C GLU A 20 -10.88 4.01 -16.34
N ILE A 21 -12.03 4.44 -16.89
CA ILE A 21 -12.06 5.33 -18.05
C ILE A 21 -11.38 6.66 -17.73
N LYS A 22 -11.68 7.25 -16.56
CA LYS A 22 -11.08 8.52 -16.14
C LYS A 22 -9.57 8.39 -15.93
N ALA A 23 -9.12 7.32 -15.28
CA ALA A 23 -7.69 7.03 -15.09
C ALA A 23 -6.95 6.81 -16.42
N SER A 24 -7.58 6.11 -17.37
CA SER A 24 -7.03 5.90 -18.72
C SER A 24 -6.96 7.20 -19.53
N GLN A 25 -7.96 8.06 -19.43
CA GLN A 25 -7.96 9.39 -20.04
C GLN A 25 -6.87 10.30 -19.44
N GLU A 26 -6.71 10.28 -18.12
CA GLU A 26 -5.65 11.03 -17.42
C GLU A 26 -4.26 10.53 -17.86
N ALA A 27 -4.05 9.21 -17.92
CA ALA A 27 -2.80 8.61 -18.38
C ALA A 27 -2.50 8.97 -19.85
N SER A 28 -3.52 8.94 -20.72
CA SER A 28 -3.40 9.37 -22.13
C SER A 28 -3.10 10.86 -22.26
N ARG A 29 -3.64 11.69 -21.37
CA ARG A 29 -3.35 13.13 -21.30
C ARG A 29 -1.92 13.39 -20.85
N GLN A 30 -1.44 12.68 -19.83
CA GLN A 30 -0.05 12.77 -19.36
C GLN A 30 0.94 12.27 -20.42
N LEU A 31 0.61 11.21 -21.15
CA LEU A 31 1.39 10.73 -22.29
C LEU A 31 1.43 11.74 -23.44
N LYS A 32 0.29 12.38 -23.77
CA LYS A 32 0.27 13.46 -24.77
C LYS A 32 1.11 14.66 -24.31
N LEU A 33 1.05 15.04 -23.03
CA LEU A 33 1.85 16.11 -22.46
C LEU A 33 3.36 15.78 -22.46
N SER A 34 3.73 14.53 -22.19
CA SER A 34 5.12 14.08 -22.24
C SER A 34 5.65 13.99 -23.68
N ILE A 35 4.83 13.56 -24.64
CA ILE A 35 5.14 13.59 -26.08
C ILE A 35 5.27 15.05 -26.58
N THR A 36 4.38 15.96 -26.16
CA THR A 36 4.46 17.39 -26.51
C THR A 36 5.71 18.05 -25.90
N ARG A 37 6.12 17.66 -24.69
CA ARG A 37 7.37 18.11 -24.05
C ARG A 37 8.62 17.50 -24.71
N GLY A 38 8.58 16.23 -25.12
CA GLY A 38 9.65 15.57 -25.86
C GLY A 38 9.83 16.08 -27.30
N ARG A 39 8.77 16.60 -27.92
CA ARG A 39 8.82 17.20 -29.26
C ARG A 39 9.58 18.52 -29.34
N ILE A 40 9.79 19.23 -28.23
CA ILE A 40 10.59 20.47 -28.21
C ILE A 40 12.11 20.16 -28.22
N CYS A 41 12.52 18.99 -27.70
CA CYS A 41 13.93 18.58 -27.65
C CYS A 41 14.42 17.88 -28.94
N CYS A 42 13.51 17.33 -29.77
CA CYS A 42 13.86 16.53 -30.94
C CYS A 42 13.87 17.28 -32.29
N PHE A 43 13.53 18.57 -32.35
CA PHE A 43 13.67 19.34 -33.61
C PHE A 43 15.13 19.53 -34.05
N GLY A 44 16.10 19.46 -33.13
CA GLY A 44 17.53 19.51 -33.47
C GLY A 44 18.08 18.22 -34.11
N LEU A 45 17.49 17.07 -33.80
CA LEU A 45 17.95 15.76 -34.32
C LEU A 45 17.29 15.36 -35.65
N SER A 46 16.19 16.01 -36.04
CA SER A 46 15.49 15.73 -37.31
C SER A 46 16.14 16.40 -38.53
N LEU A 47 16.98 17.43 -38.35
CA LEU A 47 17.69 18.07 -39.47
C LEU A 47 18.87 17.21 -39.96
N VAL A 48 19.54 16.50 -39.05
CA VAL A 48 20.66 15.61 -39.36
C VAL A 48 20.19 14.35 -40.12
N MET A 49 19.01 13.82 -39.79
CA MET A 49 18.41 12.69 -40.50
C MET A 49 17.87 13.06 -41.90
N ALA A 50 17.43 14.31 -42.11
CA ALA A 50 16.95 14.77 -43.41
C ALA A 50 18.08 14.91 -44.44
N ILE A 51 19.30 15.29 -44.01
CA ILE A 51 20.48 15.38 -44.88
C ILE A 51 20.96 13.98 -45.31
N ALA A 52 20.86 12.98 -44.42
CA ALA A 52 21.28 11.60 -44.70
C ALA A 52 20.40 10.86 -45.74
N ILE A 53 19.18 11.33 -46.00
CA ILE A 53 18.28 10.75 -47.02
C ILE A 53 18.61 11.26 -48.43
N LEU A 54 19.27 12.41 -48.56
CA LEU A 54 19.54 13.05 -49.86
C LEU A 54 20.91 12.69 -50.47
N HIS A 55 21.80 12.03 -49.73
CA HIS A 55 23.12 11.61 -50.21
C HIS A 55 23.43 10.13 -49.87
N PRO A 56 23.32 9.20 -50.85
CA PRO A 56 23.52 7.76 -50.64
C PRO A 56 24.88 7.36 -50.07
N GLU A 57 25.93 8.16 -50.28
CA GLU A 57 27.30 7.86 -49.83
C GLU A 57 27.50 8.05 -48.32
N VAL A 58 26.70 8.92 -47.68
CA VAL A 58 26.76 9.14 -46.22
C VAL A 58 26.20 7.95 -45.46
N ASN A 59 25.23 7.24 -46.05
CA ASN A 59 24.58 6.09 -45.43
C ASN A 59 25.51 4.88 -45.34
N GLN A 60 26.38 4.66 -46.34
CA GLN A 60 27.39 3.60 -46.33
C GLN A 60 28.48 3.82 -45.27
N TRP A 61 28.82 5.09 -44.97
CA TRP A 61 29.80 5.42 -43.93
C TRP A 61 29.25 5.21 -42.50
N VAL A 62 27.96 5.50 -42.27
CA VAL A 62 27.30 5.34 -40.96
C VAL A 62 27.12 3.86 -40.61
N GLU A 63 26.68 3.04 -41.57
CA GLU A 63 26.49 1.59 -41.39
C GLU A 63 27.81 0.86 -41.09
N GLY A 64 28.93 1.28 -41.71
CA GLY A 64 30.26 0.69 -41.48
C GLY A 64 30.87 0.97 -40.09
N LYS A 65 30.43 2.03 -39.41
CA LYS A 65 30.95 2.45 -38.09
C LYS A 65 30.18 1.86 -36.89
N LEU A 66 28.97 1.32 -37.10
CA LEU A 66 28.06 0.96 -36.00
C LEU A 66 27.94 -0.55 -35.70
N GLN A 67 28.60 -1.45 -36.45
CA GLN A 67 28.72 -2.88 -36.10
C GLN A 67 27.40 -3.51 -35.57
N LEU A 68 26.27 -3.27 -36.23
CA LEU A 68 24.99 -3.85 -35.84
C LEU A 68 24.82 -5.22 -36.50
N ASN A 69 25.30 -6.27 -35.81
CA ASN A 69 25.03 -7.65 -36.21
C ASN A 69 23.53 -7.95 -36.15
N ARG A 70 22.99 -8.49 -37.25
CA ARG A 70 21.65 -9.09 -37.31
C ARG A 70 21.55 -10.26 -36.33
N ILE A 71 20.57 -10.24 -35.44
CA ILE A 71 20.17 -11.43 -34.67
C ILE A 71 19.04 -12.14 -35.41
N ALA A 72 19.36 -13.34 -35.90
CA ALA A 72 18.41 -14.34 -36.33
C ALA A 72 17.93 -15.16 -35.12
N GLY A 73 16.62 -15.41 -35.03
CA GLY A 73 16.04 -16.63 -34.46
C GLY A 73 16.03 -16.84 -32.93
N ILE A 74 14.81 -17.09 -32.43
CA ILE A 74 14.44 -17.88 -31.22
C ILE A 74 14.61 -17.21 -29.84
N SER A 75 13.47 -16.77 -29.28
CA SER A 75 12.89 -17.25 -28.01
C SER A 75 11.79 -16.29 -27.56
N VAL A 76 10.52 -16.65 -27.76
CA VAL A 76 9.38 -16.01 -27.10
C VAL A 76 9.33 -16.55 -25.68
N LEU A 77 10.14 -16.00 -24.77
CA LEU A 77 9.95 -16.07 -23.31
C LEU A 77 10.89 -15.06 -22.63
N THR A 78 10.51 -13.78 -22.64
CA THR A 78 10.90 -12.87 -21.56
C THR A 78 9.69 -12.01 -21.21
N ALA A 79 8.81 -12.56 -20.38
CA ALA A 79 8.07 -11.71 -19.46
C ALA A 79 9.13 -10.88 -18.71
N SER A 80 9.00 -9.55 -18.77
CA SER A 80 9.88 -8.59 -18.10
C SER A 80 10.18 -9.05 -16.66
N ASN A 81 11.39 -9.55 -16.40
CA ASN A 81 11.88 -9.99 -15.09
C ASN A 81 12.19 -8.82 -14.13
N LYS A 82 11.47 -7.70 -14.25
CA LYS A 82 11.46 -6.67 -13.21
C LYS A 82 10.34 -7.04 -12.23
N PRO A 83 10.63 -7.22 -10.93
CA PRO A 83 9.60 -7.41 -9.92
C PRO A 83 8.57 -6.30 -10.06
N LYS A 84 7.27 -6.63 -10.02
CA LYS A 84 6.25 -5.58 -9.99
C LYS A 84 6.48 -4.77 -8.73
N GLU A 85 6.18 -3.47 -8.76
CA GLU A 85 6.38 -2.60 -7.60
C GLU A 85 5.67 -3.12 -6.34
N ALA A 86 4.51 -3.75 -6.52
CA ALA A 86 3.77 -4.46 -5.47
C ALA A 86 4.55 -5.63 -4.84
N ASP A 87 5.35 -6.35 -5.63
CA ASP A 87 6.16 -7.47 -5.15
C ASP A 87 7.33 -6.97 -4.28
N LYS A 88 7.89 -5.79 -4.60
CA LYS A 88 8.92 -5.16 -3.77
C LYS A 88 8.38 -4.72 -2.42
N ILE A 89 7.18 -4.14 -2.38
CA ILE A 89 6.52 -3.77 -1.11
C ILE A 89 6.31 -5.00 -0.24
N ALA A 90 5.74 -6.07 -0.81
CA ALA A 90 5.53 -7.31 -0.07
C ALA A 90 6.84 -7.91 0.45
N ALA A 91 7.90 -7.92 -0.37
CA ALA A 91 9.22 -8.39 0.04
C ALA A 91 9.78 -7.55 1.19
N ALA A 92 9.81 -6.22 1.06
CA ALA A 92 10.32 -5.31 2.09
C ALA A 92 9.62 -5.49 3.44
N LEU A 93 8.28 -5.65 3.43
CA LEU A 93 7.50 -5.88 4.65
C LEU A 93 7.86 -7.21 5.33
N VAL A 94 7.97 -8.28 4.54
CA VAL A 94 8.28 -9.63 5.05
C VAL A 94 9.73 -9.72 5.51
N ASP A 95 10.66 -9.13 4.77
CA ASP A 95 12.08 -9.14 5.12
C ASP A 95 12.33 -8.33 6.39
N TYR A 96 11.67 -7.18 6.56
CA TYR A 96 11.72 -6.46 7.83
C TYR A 96 11.16 -7.30 8.98
N ALA A 97 9.99 -7.93 8.81
CA ALA A 97 9.41 -8.77 9.85
C ALA A 97 10.34 -9.94 10.24
N ARG A 98 10.95 -10.62 9.25
CA ARG A 98 11.94 -11.67 9.48
C ARG A 98 13.18 -11.14 10.21
N SER A 99 13.67 -9.95 9.85
CA SER A 99 14.83 -9.34 10.52
C SER A 99 14.57 -9.07 12.02
N GLN A 100 13.31 -8.87 12.39
CA GLN A 100 12.87 -8.68 13.78
C GLN A 100 12.52 -9.99 14.49
N ASN A 101 12.70 -11.15 13.85
CA ASN A 101 12.23 -12.47 14.32
C ASN A 101 10.72 -12.51 14.59
N TRP A 102 9.93 -11.73 13.86
CA TRP A 102 8.47 -11.74 13.96
C TRP A 102 7.85 -12.86 13.14
N GLU A 103 6.66 -13.30 13.55
CA GLU A 103 5.91 -14.33 12.86
C GLU A 103 5.51 -13.86 11.47
N VAL A 104 5.81 -14.68 10.46
CA VAL A 104 5.29 -14.51 9.10
C VAL A 104 4.61 -15.82 8.72
N ARG A 105 3.29 -15.79 8.59
CA ARG A 105 2.51 -16.96 8.16
C ARG A 105 2.74 -17.21 6.68
N THR A 106 2.92 -18.49 6.34
CA THR A 106 3.15 -18.96 4.97
C THR A 106 2.07 -19.96 4.58
N ALA A 107 1.91 -20.17 3.27
CA ALA A 107 0.86 -20.94 2.57
C ALA A 107 -0.27 -20.07 2.02
N GLU A 108 -0.99 -20.66 1.05
CA GLU A 108 -2.13 -20.04 0.38
C GLU A 108 -3.21 -19.63 1.39
N ARG A 109 -3.75 -18.42 1.22
CA ARG A 109 -4.82 -17.85 2.06
C ARG A 109 -4.47 -17.78 3.55
N ARG A 110 -3.19 -17.66 3.88
CA ARG A 110 -2.73 -17.19 5.20
C ARG A 110 -2.19 -15.79 5.07
N TYR A 111 -2.98 -14.82 5.53
CA TYR A 111 -2.70 -13.41 5.29
C TYR A 111 -1.98 -12.73 6.45
N ASN A 112 -0.92 -12.00 6.16
CA ASN A 112 -0.19 -11.21 7.13
C ASN A 112 -0.64 -9.75 7.05
N VAL A 113 -1.10 -9.18 8.17
CA VAL A 113 -1.57 -7.80 8.24
C VAL A 113 -0.42 -6.89 8.66
N PHE A 114 -0.15 -5.88 7.85
CA PHE A 114 0.86 -4.86 8.14
C PHE A 114 0.21 -3.48 8.13
N TYR A 115 0.60 -2.63 9.07
CA TYR A 115 0.46 -1.19 8.97
C TYR A 115 1.84 -0.55 8.87
N VAL A 116 1.98 0.42 7.96
CA VAL A 116 3.20 1.20 7.80
C VAL A 116 2.91 2.66 8.04
N GLN A 117 3.56 3.21 9.07
CA GLN A 117 3.49 4.63 9.43
C GLN A 117 4.25 5.48 8.42
N GLY A 118 3.63 6.55 7.92
CA GLY A 118 4.26 7.53 7.04
C GLY A 118 4.56 7.02 5.63
N MET A 119 3.70 6.13 5.09
CA MET A 119 3.83 5.60 3.72
C MET A 119 2.48 5.48 3.03
N PHE A 120 2.41 5.90 1.77
CA PHE A 120 1.23 5.70 0.93
C PHE A 120 1.11 4.26 0.42
N PRO A 121 -0.08 3.81 -0.03
CA PRO A 121 -0.27 2.44 -0.53
C PRO A 121 0.59 2.10 -1.75
N SER A 122 1.12 3.13 -2.43
CA SER A 122 2.08 3.00 -3.53
C SER A 122 3.50 2.65 -3.08
N GLY A 123 3.79 2.60 -1.77
CA GLY A 123 5.14 2.41 -1.22
C GLY A 123 5.95 3.70 -1.07
N ILE A 124 5.38 4.86 -1.41
CA ILE A 124 6.08 6.16 -1.32
C ILE A 124 5.94 6.72 0.11
N SER A 125 7.08 6.95 0.78
CA SER A 125 7.13 7.61 2.09
C SER A 125 6.62 9.05 2.03
N ASN A 126 6.10 9.55 3.15
CA ASN A 126 5.60 10.92 3.29
C ASN A 126 6.06 11.57 4.61
N ASP A 127 5.57 12.78 4.88
CA ASP A 127 5.96 13.60 6.03
C ASP A 127 5.37 13.13 7.37
N ASN A 128 4.51 12.11 7.35
CA ASN A 128 3.79 11.60 8.52
C ASN A 128 3.08 12.71 9.30
N LYS A 129 2.49 13.68 8.60
CA LYS A 129 1.75 14.77 9.22
C LYS A 129 0.51 14.25 9.97
N PRO A 130 0.27 14.71 11.22
CA PRO A 130 -0.86 14.24 12.02
C PRO A 130 -2.23 14.46 11.38
N ASN A 131 -3.21 13.68 11.86
CA ASN A 131 -4.62 13.77 11.48
C ASN A 131 -4.90 13.51 9.99
N GLN A 132 -4.05 12.72 9.32
CA GLN A 132 -4.20 12.34 7.93
C GLN A 132 -4.21 10.83 7.74
N PHE A 133 -4.75 10.39 6.60
CA PHE A 133 -4.67 8.99 6.18
C PHE A 133 -3.43 8.77 5.31
N ASN A 134 -2.27 9.08 5.88
CA ASN A 134 -0.94 9.01 5.26
C ASN A 134 -0.14 7.78 5.72
N ASP A 135 -0.76 6.88 6.46
CA ASP A 135 -0.26 5.53 6.69
C ASP A 135 -0.89 4.57 5.68
N SER A 136 -0.42 3.33 5.69
CA SER A 136 -0.97 2.28 4.85
C SER A 136 -1.22 1.00 5.61
N ARG A 137 -2.35 0.36 5.31
CA ARG A 137 -2.65 -1.02 5.66
C ARG A 137 -2.35 -1.90 4.46
N PHE A 138 -1.51 -2.91 4.64
CA PHE A 138 -1.18 -3.90 3.64
C PHE A 138 -1.61 -5.29 4.10
N LEU A 139 -1.98 -6.11 3.11
CA LEU A 139 -2.24 -7.52 3.29
C LEU A 139 -1.29 -8.31 2.40
N VAL A 140 -0.47 -9.17 3.01
CA VAL A 140 0.56 -9.94 2.32
C VAL A 140 0.31 -11.43 2.47
N GLU A 141 0.35 -12.15 1.36
CA GLU A 141 0.37 -13.62 1.33
C GLU A 141 1.79 -14.08 0.98
N VAL A 142 2.28 -15.13 1.63
CA VAL A 142 3.61 -15.69 1.36
C VAL A 142 3.45 -17.12 0.90
N ASN A 143 3.48 -17.32 -0.43
CA ASN A 143 3.31 -18.64 -1.05
C ASN A 143 3.90 -18.73 -2.47
N PRO A 144 5.13 -19.27 -2.65
CA PRO A 144 6.20 -19.36 -1.66
C PRO A 144 6.87 -17.99 -1.41
N THR A 145 6.72 -17.05 -2.36
CA THR A 145 7.26 -15.69 -2.27
C THR A 145 6.20 -14.71 -1.74
N PRO A 146 6.61 -13.61 -1.10
CA PRO A 146 5.70 -12.55 -0.69
C PRO A 146 4.97 -11.94 -1.88
N ARG A 147 3.65 -11.76 -1.75
CA ARG A 147 2.79 -11.10 -2.72
C ARG A 147 1.85 -10.14 -2.01
N LEU A 148 1.72 -8.94 -2.55
CA LEU A 148 0.76 -7.97 -2.06
C LEU A 148 -0.65 -8.35 -2.53
N VAL A 149 -1.54 -8.62 -1.57
CA VAL A 149 -2.94 -8.98 -1.82
C VAL A 149 -3.84 -7.74 -1.79
N GLY A 150 -3.49 -6.77 -0.95
CA GLY A 150 -4.20 -5.50 -0.87
C GLY A 150 -3.38 -4.41 -0.19
N ALA A 151 -3.69 -3.17 -0.54
CA ALA A 151 -3.04 -1.97 -0.03
C ALA A 151 -4.08 -0.85 0.07
N TRP A 152 -4.24 -0.27 1.26
CA TRP A 152 -5.24 0.77 1.50
C TRP A 152 -4.67 1.90 2.34
N SER A 153 -5.08 3.13 2.04
CA SER A 153 -4.78 4.30 2.86
C SER A 153 -5.40 4.13 4.24
N ALA A 154 -4.62 4.46 5.26
CA ALA A 154 -4.93 4.19 6.65
C ALA A 154 -4.37 5.28 7.57
N SER A 155 -4.69 5.19 8.86
CA SER A 155 -3.96 5.87 9.92
C SER A 155 -3.84 4.94 11.13
N ILE A 156 -2.66 4.92 11.76
CA ILE A 156 -2.43 4.30 13.07
C ILE A 156 -2.27 5.33 14.19
N GLU A 157 -2.42 6.61 13.85
CA GLU A 157 -2.30 7.73 14.75
C GLU A 157 -3.69 8.22 15.18
N PRO A 158 -3.85 8.71 16.41
CA PRO A 158 -5.11 9.30 16.83
C PRO A 158 -5.41 10.56 16.01
N GLY A 159 -6.70 10.80 15.79
CA GLY A 159 -7.14 12.02 15.12
C GLY A 159 -7.17 13.23 16.06
N ASN A 160 -7.19 14.42 15.46
CA ASN A 160 -7.12 15.70 16.16
C ASN A 160 -8.21 15.87 17.23
N HIS A 161 -9.39 15.29 17.01
CA HIS A 161 -10.46 15.33 17.98
C HIS A 161 -10.00 14.72 19.31
N TYR A 162 -9.43 13.52 19.28
CA TYR A 162 -9.00 12.81 20.48
C TYR A 162 -7.64 13.27 21.00
N THR A 163 -6.76 13.81 20.17
CA THR A 163 -5.57 14.50 20.68
C THR A 163 -5.98 15.69 21.55
N LYS A 164 -6.92 16.53 21.07
CA LYS A 164 -7.35 17.73 21.80
C LYS A 164 -8.26 17.42 22.99
N GLN A 165 -9.13 16.43 22.82
CA GLN A 165 -10.15 15.99 23.78
C GLN A 165 -10.00 14.48 24.02
N PRO A 166 -8.94 14.05 24.73
CA PRO A 166 -8.68 12.63 24.90
C PRO A 166 -9.73 11.98 25.79
N MET A 167 -10.09 10.75 25.45
CA MET A 167 -11.02 9.93 26.25
C MET A 167 -10.39 9.46 27.57
N ASN A 168 -9.06 9.49 27.64
CA ASN A 168 -8.28 9.17 28.83
C ASN A 168 -7.50 10.42 29.26
N SER A 169 -7.45 10.70 30.56
CA SER A 169 -6.73 11.85 31.11
C SER A 169 -5.25 11.89 30.73
N ASP A 170 -4.66 10.71 30.50
CA ASP A 170 -3.24 10.54 30.18
C ASP A 170 -2.93 10.79 28.69
N GLY A 171 -3.95 11.04 27.86
CA GLY A 171 -3.79 11.35 26.44
C GLY A 171 -4.36 10.31 25.48
N ALA A 172 -4.35 10.67 24.20
CA ALA A 172 -4.74 9.79 23.11
C ALA A 172 -3.71 8.66 22.96
N ALA A 173 -4.18 7.45 22.66
CA ALA A 173 -3.29 6.30 22.55
C ALA A 173 -2.77 6.14 21.12
N GLN A 174 -1.53 5.70 20.98
CA GLN A 174 -0.94 5.20 19.75
C GLN A 174 -0.33 3.83 20.02
N ILE A 175 -0.59 2.86 19.14
CA ILE A 175 0.09 1.55 19.22
C ILE A 175 1.58 1.76 18.91
N GLN A 176 2.45 1.18 19.73
CA GLN A 176 3.89 1.37 19.60
C GLN A 176 4.42 0.81 18.27
N VAL A 177 5.22 1.63 17.59
CA VAL A 177 5.92 1.32 16.34
C VAL A 177 7.43 1.39 16.59
N PRO A 178 8.24 0.40 16.18
CA PRO A 178 7.86 -0.88 15.58
C PRO A 178 7.25 -1.88 16.59
N GLY A 179 6.42 -2.82 16.12
CA GLY A 179 5.93 -3.95 16.93
C GLY A 179 5.00 -4.92 16.18
N GLN A 180 4.97 -6.19 16.58
CA GLN A 180 3.98 -7.18 16.13
C GLN A 180 3.18 -7.72 17.32
N TYR A 181 1.86 -7.78 17.18
CA TYR A 181 0.97 -8.23 18.26
C TYR A 181 -0.07 -9.22 17.75
N LYS A 182 -0.23 -10.35 18.43
CA LYS A 182 -1.33 -11.30 18.22
C LYS A 182 -2.52 -10.92 19.09
N ALA A 183 -3.35 -10.01 18.59
CA ALA A 183 -4.29 -9.29 19.45
C ALA A 183 -5.67 -9.00 18.86
N TRP A 184 -6.02 -9.51 17.66
CA TRP A 184 -7.30 -9.19 17.03
C TRP A 184 -8.08 -10.39 16.53
N ARG A 185 -9.40 -10.38 16.72
CA ARG A 185 -10.35 -11.37 16.15
C ARG A 185 -11.35 -10.67 15.24
N ILE A 186 -11.88 -11.38 14.25
CA ILE A 186 -13.02 -10.85 13.47
C ILE A 186 -14.22 -10.68 14.42
N GLY A 187 -14.81 -9.49 14.42
CA GLY A 187 -15.93 -9.11 15.27
C GLY A 187 -16.63 -7.88 14.74
N LYS A 188 -17.29 -7.09 15.62
CA LYS A 188 -17.98 -5.85 15.24
C LYS A 188 -17.51 -4.64 16.03
N HIS A 189 -16.99 -3.62 15.35
CA HIS A 189 -16.73 -2.30 15.95
C HIS A 189 -18.07 -1.62 16.27
N LYS A 190 -18.26 -1.22 17.54
CA LYS A 190 -19.49 -0.61 18.07
C LYS A 190 -20.77 -1.41 17.75
N GLY A 191 -20.65 -2.75 17.66
CA GLY A 191 -21.76 -3.66 17.34
C GLY A 191 -22.30 -3.55 15.91
N ARG A 192 -21.69 -2.74 15.03
CA ARG A 192 -22.25 -2.38 13.72
C ARG A 192 -21.39 -2.81 12.55
N GLU A 193 -20.13 -2.37 12.50
CA GLU A 193 -19.22 -2.60 11.38
C GLU A 193 -18.36 -3.84 11.64
N ILE A 194 -18.31 -4.78 10.69
CA ILE A 194 -17.39 -5.93 10.77
C ILE A 194 -15.96 -5.41 10.76
N ALA A 195 -15.17 -5.78 11.77
CA ALA A 195 -13.83 -5.26 12.01
C ALA A 195 -12.94 -6.31 12.66
N LEU A 196 -11.64 -6.04 12.75
CA LEU A 196 -10.75 -6.76 13.65
C LEU A 196 -10.87 -6.13 15.05
N VAL A 197 -11.49 -6.81 16.00
CA VAL A 197 -11.71 -6.33 17.37
C VAL A 197 -10.53 -6.74 18.25
N GLN A 198 -10.02 -5.81 19.06
CA GLN A 198 -8.93 -6.10 19.99
C GLN A 198 -9.40 -7.08 21.06
N VAL A 199 -8.60 -8.12 21.30
CA VAL A 199 -8.90 -9.19 22.27
C VAL A 199 -7.71 -9.57 23.16
N ALA A 200 -6.53 -9.01 22.89
CA ALA A 200 -5.36 -9.14 23.75
C ALA A 200 -4.66 -7.77 23.90
N PRO A 201 -3.92 -7.54 24.99
CA PRO A 201 -3.20 -6.30 25.21
C PRO A 201 -2.10 -6.06 24.16
N VAL A 202 -1.85 -4.79 23.86
CA VAL A 202 -0.76 -4.33 22.99
C VAL A 202 0.01 -3.23 23.68
N ASN A 203 1.28 -3.01 23.29
CA ASN A 203 2.03 -1.87 23.79
C ASN A 203 1.51 -0.59 23.13
N ILE A 204 1.17 0.39 23.95
CA ILE A 204 0.72 1.71 23.53
C ILE A 204 1.57 2.79 24.20
N ILE A 205 1.55 3.96 23.58
CA ILE A 205 2.09 5.20 24.12
C ILE A 205 0.96 6.22 24.14
N ARG A 206 0.85 7.02 25.20
CA ARG A 206 -0.16 8.07 25.32
C ARG A 206 0.45 9.45 25.16
N ASP A 207 -0.04 10.20 24.18
CA ASP A 207 0.34 11.59 23.91
C ASP A 207 -0.23 12.50 25.01
N PHE A 208 0.54 12.67 26.08
CA PHE A 208 0.09 13.37 27.28
C PHE A 208 0.00 14.88 27.07
N ASN A 209 0.95 15.45 26.33
CA ASN A 209 1.03 16.89 26.08
C ASN A 209 0.18 17.35 24.88
N ARG A 210 -0.48 16.40 24.18
CA ARG A 210 -1.46 16.63 23.11
C ARG A 210 -0.86 17.32 21.89
N ASN A 211 0.39 17.03 21.58
CA ASN A 211 1.10 17.64 20.45
C ASN A 211 1.07 16.78 19.17
N SER A 212 0.34 15.65 19.20
CA SER A 212 0.26 14.64 18.13
C SER A 212 1.59 13.96 17.80
N LYS A 213 2.49 13.83 18.77
CA LYS A 213 3.78 13.16 18.64
C LYS A 213 3.95 12.16 19.77
N VAL A 214 4.84 11.21 19.51
CA VAL A 214 5.35 10.30 20.54
C VAL A 214 6.59 10.97 21.14
N ASP A 215 6.47 11.40 22.38
CA ASP A 215 7.57 11.99 23.15
C ASP A 215 8.25 10.96 24.06
N LYS A 216 9.49 11.24 24.45
CA LYS A 216 10.29 10.32 25.28
C LYS A 216 9.65 10.05 26.65
N GLU A 217 9.02 11.07 27.22
CA GLU A 217 8.41 11.05 28.55
C GLU A 217 6.95 10.54 28.53
N ASP A 218 6.41 10.24 27.35
CA ASP A 218 5.04 9.73 27.23
C ASP A 218 4.89 8.37 27.91
N LYS A 219 3.74 8.21 28.56
CA LYS A 219 3.43 7.01 29.32
C LYS A 219 3.26 5.81 28.39
N LYS A 220 3.98 4.73 28.70
CA LYS A 220 3.89 3.44 28.01
C LYS A 220 3.02 2.48 28.81
N GLU A 221 2.13 1.77 28.13
CA GLU A 221 1.21 0.83 28.75
C GLU A 221 1.09 -0.44 27.90
N TYR A 222 0.92 -1.60 28.54
CA TYR A 222 0.52 -2.84 27.88
C TYR A 222 -0.94 -3.12 28.23
N SER A 223 -1.87 -2.84 27.31
CA SER A 223 -3.29 -2.72 27.67
C SER A 223 -4.27 -3.07 26.55
N ILE A 224 -5.50 -3.39 26.96
CA ILE A 224 -6.67 -3.47 26.09
C ILE A 224 -7.40 -2.13 26.13
N ILE A 225 -7.34 -1.39 25.03
CA ILE A 225 -7.95 -0.06 24.90
C ILE A 225 -9.14 -0.03 23.93
N GLY A 226 -9.51 -1.19 23.36
CA GLY A 226 -10.51 -1.27 22.30
C GLY A 226 -9.99 -0.76 20.96
N ALA A 227 -8.69 -0.93 20.69
CA ALA A 227 -8.02 -0.54 19.43
C ALA A 227 -8.43 -1.45 18.26
N ASN A 228 -9.69 -1.39 17.87
CA ASN A 228 -10.25 -2.17 16.78
C ASN A 228 -9.69 -1.67 15.43
N GLN A 229 -9.49 -2.56 14.46
CA GLN A 229 -9.14 -2.17 13.10
C GLN A 229 -10.39 -2.08 12.24
N HIS A 230 -10.86 -0.85 12.00
CA HIS A 230 -12.16 -0.54 11.40
C HIS A 230 -12.04 0.50 10.28
N SER A 231 -13.15 0.92 9.66
CA SER A 231 -13.09 2.01 8.67
C SER A 231 -13.23 3.38 9.32
N ALA A 232 -12.70 4.41 8.68
CA ALA A 232 -12.99 5.79 9.01
C ALA A 232 -14.21 6.35 8.25
N SER A 233 -15.03 5.48 7.65
CA SER A 233 -16.26 5.84 6.94
C SER A 233 -16.07 6.95 5.91
N ASP A 234 -14.98 6.86 5.12
CA ASP A 234 -14.69 7.75 4.00
C ASP A 234 -14.41 9.23 4.40
N GLN A 235 -14.08 9.46 5.67
CA GLN A 235 -13.72 10.79 6.17
C GLN A 235 -12.49 11.37 5.44
N LYS A 236 -12.42 12.70 5.41
CA LYS A 236 -11.30 13.44 4.83
C LYS A 236 -10.06 13.39 5.73
N PHE A 237 -10.27 13.49 7.03
CA PHE A 237 -9.24 13.48 8.07
C PHE A 237 -9.56 12.41 9.12
N VAL A 238 -8.60 12.07 9.96
CA VAL A 238 -8.79 11.03 10.99
C VAL A 238 -9.78 11.50 12.06
N ASP A 239 -9.65 12.74 12.53
CA ASP A 239 -10.51 13.43 13.49
C ASP A 239 -11.08 12.50 14.58
N ASN A 240 -12.39 12.23 14.55
CA ASN A 240 -13.07 11.42 15.56
C ASN A 240 -13.19 9.93 15.16
N ALA A 241 -12.56 9.51 14.06
CA ALA A 241 -12.52 8.11 13.64
C ALA A 241 -11.63 7.27 14.56
N SER A 242 -10.58 7.84 15.16
CA SER A 242 -9.63 7.07 15.97
C SER A 242 -9.11 7.81 17.20
N ALA A 243 -9.35 7.24 18.38
CA ALA A 243 -8.70 7.59 19.64
C ALA A 243 -7.44 6.75 19.93
N GLY A 244 -7.03 5.91 18.96
CA GLY A 244 -5.99 4.88 19.09
C GLY A 244 -6.27 3.57 18.35
N CYS A 245 -7.34 3.53 17.54
CA CYS A 245 -7.63 2.45 16.61
C CYS A 245 -6.79 2.59 15.31
N PRO A 246 -6.20 1.50 14.78
CA PRO A 246 -5.72 1.47 13.39
C PRO A 246 -6.90 1.52 12.41
N VAL A 247 -7.08 2.60 11.66
CA VAL A 247 -8.25 2.79 10.79
C VAL A 247 -7.90 2.75 9.32
N GLY A 248 -8.69 2.06 8.50
CA GLY A 248 -8.64 2.18 7.04
C GLY A 248 -9.53 3.34 6.57
N ARG A 249 -9.07 4.16 5.61
CA ARG A 249 -9.77 5.40 5.24
C ARG A 249 -11.20 5.16 4.73
N THR A 250 -11.38 4.26 3.78
CA THR A 250 -12.66 4.08 3.07
C THR A 250 -13.44 2.87 3.57
N SER A 251 -14.77 2.97 3.57
CA SER A 251 -15.65 1.84 3.94
C SER A 251 -15.47 0.68 2.96
N LYS A 252 -15.36 1.00 1.66
CA LYS A 252 -15.14 -0.01 0.60
C LYS A 252 -13.81 -0.75 0.79
N GLY A 253 -12.72 -0.03 1.00
CA GLY A 253 -11.40 -0.67 1.20
C GLY A 253 -11.35 -1.49 2.50
N HIS A 254 -12.11 -1.09 3.51
CA HIS A 254 -12.27 -1.90 4.72
C HIS A 254 -13.08 -3.18 4.46
N GLN A 255 -14.17 -3.10 3.70
CA GLN A 255 -14.94 -4.29 3.32
C GLN A 255 -14.08 -5.28 2.51
N GLU A 256 -13.28 -4.80 1.55
CA GLU A 256 -12.32 -5.63 0.81
C GLU A 256 -11.32 -6.31 1.74
N PHE A 257 -10.72 -5.56 2.67
CA PHE A 257 -9.81 -6.09 3.69
C PHE A 257 -10.47 -7.21 4.52
N MET A 258 -11.67 -6.97 5.06
CA MET A 258 -12.38 -7.97 5.85
C MET A 258 -12.79 -9.19 5.01
N ASN A 259 -13.15 -9.00 3.74
CA ASN A 259 -13.48 -10.10 2.83
C ASN A 259 -12.32 -11.06 2.59
N TYR A 260 -11.07 -10.56 2.59
CA TYR A 260 -9.89 -11.43 2.54
C TYR A 260 -9.71 -12.18 3.86
N LEU A 261 -9.79 -11.50 5.00
CA LEU A 261 -9.59 -12.16 6.30
C LEU A 261 -10.64 -13.24 6.60
N GLN A 262 -11.89 -13.05 6.16
CA GLN A 262 -12.93 -14.09 6.27
C GLN A 262 -12.65 -15.34 5.40
N LYS A 263 -11.76 -15.21 4.42
CA LYS A 263 -11.26 -16.31 3.58
C LYS A 263 -9.93 -16.85 4.08
N ASP A 264 -9.38 -16.34 5.19
CA ASP A 264 -8.16 -16.88 5.76
C ASP A 264 -8.38 -18.32 6.23
N ILE A 265 -7.47 -19.24 5.89
CA ILE A 265 -7.69 -20.66 6.14
C ILE A 265 -7.69 -21.00 7.64
N ASP A 266 -6.89 -20.30 8.45
CA ASP A 266 -6.82 -20.56 9.89
C ASP A 266 -8.08 -20.01 10.58
N TYR A 267 -8.63 -18.89 10.09
CA TYR A 267 -9.94 -18.39 10.53
C TYR A 267 -11.10 -19.29 10.10
N GLN A 268 -11.07 -19.83 8.87
CA GLN A 268 -12.11 -20.77 8.42
C GLN A 268 -12.09 -22.08 9.21
N ALA A 269 -10.93 -22.49 9.72
CA ALA A 269 -10.80 -23.65 10.60
C ALA A 269 -11.25 -23.34 12.03
N ASP A 270 -10.98 -22.13 12.53
CA ASP A 270 -11.39 -21.67 13.86
C ASP A 270 -11.82 -20.19 13.84
N ASN A 271 -13.11 -19.93 14.01
CA ASN A 271 -13.65 -18.57 14.07
C ASN A 271 -13.13 -17.74 15.26
N ASN A 272 -12.45 -18.36 16.23
CA ASN A 272 -11.74 -17.67 17.33
C ASN A 272 -10.28 -17.33 16.99
N PHE A 273 -9.83 -17.56 15.76
CA PHE A 273 -8.47 -17.27 15.33
C PHE A 273 -8.08 -15.82 15.62
N ILE A 274 -6.98 -15.65 16.35
CA ILE A 274 -6.41 -14.35 16.69
C ILE A 274 -5.36 -13.99 15.64
N PHE A 275 -5.65 -12.97 14.85
CA PHE A 275 -4.75 -12.39 13.88
C PHE A 275 -3.62 -11.61 14.56
N SER A 276 -2.41 -11.83 14.04
CA SER A 276 -1.27 -10.96 14.29
C SER A 276 -1.32 -9.73 13.37
N THR A 277 -0.95 -8.57 13.89
CA THR A 277 -0.76 -7.35 13.09
C THR A 277 0.58 -6.73 13.41
N THR A 278 1.30 -6.37 12.36
CA THR A 278 2.64 -5.79 12.41
C THR A 278 2.57 -4.30 12.12
N PHE A 279 3.23 -3.48 12.94
CA PHE A 279 3.34 -2.04 12.79
C PHE A 279 4.79 -1.66 12.53
N ILE A 280 5.03 -0.95 11.43
CA ILE A 280 6.37 -0.61 10.94
C ILE A 280 6.43 0.89 10.64
N SER A 281 7.57 1.53 10.84
CA SER A 281 7.81 2.88 10.30
C SER A 281 8.35 2.76 8.88
N ALA A 282 7.88 3.57 7.94
CA ALA A 282 8.39 3.60 6.56
C ALA A 282 9.93 3.74 6.50
N LYS A 283 10.52 4.42 7.48
CA LYS A 283 11.97 4.64 7.61
C LYS A 283 12.77 3.34 7.82
N ASN A 284 12.11 2.27 8.24
CA ASN A 284 12.73 0.98 8.51
C ASN A 284 12.63 0.01 7.32
N LEU A 285 11.90 0.37 6.25
CA LEU A 285 11.75 -0.45 5.06
C LEU A 285 12.85 -0.13 4.05
N ILE A 286 13.36 -1.17 3.39
CA ILE A 286 14.39 -1.11 2.36
C ILE A 286 13.79 -1.73 1.09
N PHE A 287 13.81 -1.01 -0.04
CA PHE A 287 13.20 -1.37 -1.32
C PHE A 287 14.23 -1.59 -2.43
#